data_AF-B8CJJ7-F1
#
_entry.id   AF-B8CJJ7-F1
#
_cell.length_a   1.000
_cell.length_b   1.000
_cell.length_c   1.000
_cell.angle_alpha   90.00
_cell.angle_beta   90.00
_cell.angle_gamma   90.00
#
_symmetry.space_group_name_H-M   'P 1'
#
loop_
_entity.id
_entity.type
_entity.pdbx_description
1 polymer ?
#
loop_
_entity_poly.entity_id
_entity_poly.type
_entity_poly.pdbx_seq_one_letter_code
_entity_poly.pdbx_strand_id
1 'polypeptide(L)'
;MIDRASRNRLAELIRSLSSGQISNDEFEDSIPESNDDAIRQVFSHGAWCLYSDMKEYKLKGKDVLSRDDRTIVARWVLFLKTDIEYIWPSATFKEEFLKCISLGIFGQRTLDKWKIYGNVELWPFLNIEQFNKAKKENGYLGVQYT
;
A
#
# COMPACT_ATOMS: atom_id res chain seq x y z
N MET A 1 -8.28 -4.95 -14.41
CA MET A 1 -8.00 -3.83 -15.37
C MET A 1 -7.28 -2.72 -14.64
N ILE A 2 -6.18 -2.24 -15.22
CA ILE A 2 -5.33 -1.21 -14.63
C ILE A 2 -5.91 0.17 -14.89
N ASP A 3 -6.11 0.94 -13.83
CA ASP A 3 -6.48 2.35 -13.88
C ASP A 3 -5.26 3.22 -13.53
N ARG A 4 -4.53 3.62 -14.56
CA ARG A 4 -3.27 4.37 -14.43
C ARG A 4 -3.45 5.72 -13.73
N ALA A 5 -4.55 6.43 -14.02
CA ALA A 5 -4.79 7.75 -13.43
C ALA A 5 -5.07 7.63 -11.94
N SER A 6 -5.95 6.70 -11.56
CA SER A 6 -6.32 6.49 -10.16
C SER A 6 -5.18 5.88 -9.34
N ARG A 7 -4.35 5.00 -9.92
CA ARG A 7 -3.11 4.53 -9.27
C ARG A 7 -2.12 5.66 -9.01
N ASN A 8 -1.94 6.55 -9.98
CA ASN A 8 -1.06 7.72 -9.81
C ASN A 8 -1.57 8.63 -8.70
N ARG A 9 -2.89 8.88 -8.67
CA ARG A 9 -3.53 9.68 -7.63
C ARG A 9 -3.37 9.06 -6.25
N LEU A 10 -3.65 7.77 -6.09
CA LEU A 10 -3.47 7.07 -4.82
C LEU A 10 -2.00 7.09 -4.37
N ALA A 11 -1.05 6.91 -5.29
CA ALA A 11 0.37 6.97 -4.97
C ALA A 11 0.79 8.35 -4.44
N GLU A 12 0.25 9.43 -4.98
CA GLU A 12 0.48 10.79 -4.50
C GLU A 12 -0.14 11.01 -3.12
N LEU A 13 -1.37 10.57 -2.93
CA LEU A 13 -2.08 10.67 -1.65
C LEU A 13 -1.35 9.93 -0.53
N ILE A 14 -0.89 8.71 -0.78
CA ILE A 14 -0.11 7.92 0.19
C ILE A 14 1.20 8.63 0.55
N ARG A 15 1.86 9.30 -0.41
CA ARG A 15 3.07 10.10 -0.12
C ARG A 15 2.75 11.33 0.72
N SER A 16 1.68 12.03 0.40
CA SER A 16 1.24 13.21 1.14
C SER A 16 0.84 12.84 2.58
N LEU A 17 0.11 11.73 2.76
CA LEU A 17 -0.27 11.21 4.07
C LEU A 17 0.97 10.82 4.89
N SER A 18 1.84 9.97 4.32
CA SER A 18 3.04 9.45 5.01
C SER A 18 4.10 10.51 5.34
N SER A 19 4.09 11.65 4.64
CA SER A 19 4.92 12.81 4.96
C SER A 19 4.24 13.80 5.91
N GLY A 20 2.97 13.57 6.27
CA GLY A 20 2.18 14.44 7.14
C GLY A 20 1.77 15.76 6.48
N GLN A 21 1.74 15.82 5.15
CA GLN A 21 1.27 16.98 4.37
C GLN A 21 -0.26 17.10 4.43
N ILE A 22 -0.96 15.97 4.36
CA ILE A 22 -2.42 15.88 4.52
C ILE A 22 -2.78 15.09 5.79
N SER A 23 -4.01 15.28 6.29
CA SER A 23 -4.59 14.47 7.36
C SER A 23 -5.09 13.12 6.84
N ASN A 24 -5.42 12.21 7.76
CA ASN A 24 -6.10 10.97 7.45
C ASN A 24 -7.49 11.23 6.81
N ASP A 25 -8.26 12.21 7.29
CA ASP A 25 -9.57 12.55 6.72
C ASP A 25 -9.40 13.17 5.31
N GLU A 26 -8.48 14.13 5.11
CA GLU A 26 -8.14 14.69 3.79
C GLU A 26 -7.70 13.59 2.80
N PHE A 27 -7.04 12.53 3.31
CA PHE A 27 -6.63 11.37 2.53
C PHE A 27 -7.82 10.49 2.13
N GLU A 28 -8.69 10.13 3.08
CA GLU A 28 -9.90 9.31 2.83
C GLU A 28 -10.86 9.99 1.85
N ASP A 29 -11.13 11.29 2.05
CA ASP A 29 -12.01 12.08 1.18
C ASP A 29 -11.49 12.20 -0.26
N SER A 30 -10.19 11.98 -0.46
CA SER A 30 -9.52 12.12 -1.76
C SER A 30 -9.31 10.78 -2.50
N ILE A 31 -9.70 9.64 -1.92
CA ILE A 31 -9.48 8.33 -2.54
C ILE A 31 -10.23 8.23 -3.87
N PRO A 32 -9.55 7.87 -4.98
CA PRO A 32 -10.21 7.76 -6.27
C PRO A 32 -11.14 6.55 -6.33
N GLU A 33 -12.34 6.73 -6.87
CA GLU A 33 -13.22 5.62 -7.24
C GLU A 33 -12.65 4.88 -8.45
N SER A 34 -12.41 3.57 -8.32
CA SER A 34 -11.86 2.76 -9.41
C SER A 34 -12.18 1.27 -9.23
N ASN A 35 -12.27 0.56 -10.37
CA ASN A 35 -12.42 -0.90 -10.42
C ASN A 35 -11.06 -1.63 -10.41
N ASP A 36 -9.94 -0.91 -10.30
CA ASP A 36 -8.62 -1.51 -10.19
C ASP A 36 -8.38 -2.04 -8.78
N ASP A 37 -8.25 -3.37 -8.65
CA ASP A 37 -8.04 -4.03 -7.37
C ASP A 37 -6.79 -3.52 -6.63
N ALA A 38 -5.75 -3.06 -7.34
CA ALA A 38 -4.57 -2.49 -6.70
C ALA A 38 -4.94 -1.31 -5.79
N ILE A 39 -5.90 -0.49 -6.21
CA ILE A 39 -6.29 0.73 -5.49
C ILE A 39 -7.01 0.35 -4.21
N ARG A 40 -8.07 -0.45 -4.33
CA ARG A 40 -8.86 -0.93 -3.19
C ARG A 40 -7.99 -1.68 -2.19
N GLN A 41 -7.10 -2.54 -2.68
CA GLN A 41 -6.29 -3.40 -1.83
C GLN A 41 -5.15 -2.65 -1.14
N VAL A 42 -4.47 -1.74 -1.85
CA VAL A 42 -3.43 -0.89 -1.23
C VAL A 42 -4.02 0.09 -0.24
N PHE A 43 -5.23 0.60 -0.49
CA PHE A 43 -5.96 1.43 0.47
C PHE A 43 -6.36 0.61 1.71
N SER A 44 -7.24 -0.38 1.56
CA SER A 44 -7.89 -1.07 2.68
C SER A 44 -6.94 -1.96 3.50
N HIS A 45 -5.97 -2.63 2.86
CA HIS A 45 -5.02 -3.52 3.55
C HIS A 45 -3.66 -2.88 3.84
N GLY A 46 -3.44 -1.63 3.39
CA GLY A 46 -2.17 -0.93 3.51
C GLY A 46 -2.33 0.43 4.16
N ALA A 47 -2.72 1.42 3.36
CA ALA A 47 -2.72 2.82 3.77
C ALA A 47 -3.65 3.13 4.95
N TRP A 48 -4.82 2.48 5.04
CA TRP A 48 -5.75 2.65 6.15
C TRP A 48 -5.15 2.21 7.49
N CYS A 49 -4.26 1.21 7.49
CA CYS A 49 -3.58 0.74 8.70
C CYS A 49 -2.49 1.71 9.24
N LEU A 50 -2.20 2.80 8.52
CA LEU A 50 -1.21 3.80 8.96
C LEU A 50 -1.76 4.78 10.01
N TYR A 51 -3.08 4.81 10.21
CA TYR A 51 -3.73 5.76 11.11
C TYR A 51 -4.93 5.15 11.84
N SER A 52 -5.47 5.90 12.78
CA SER A 52 -6.74 5.62 13.46
C SER A 52 -7.84 6.51 12.89
N ASP A 53 -9.02 5.93 12.68
CA ASP A 53 -10.26 6.59 12.25
C ASP A 53 -10.96 7.40 13.36
N MET A 54 -10.43 7.38 14.59
CA MET A 54 -11.07 7.98 15.76
C MET A 54 -11.02 9.51 15.79
N LYS A 55 -10.12 10.13 15.02
CA LYS A 55 -9.95 11.59 14.94
C LYS A 55 -9.14 11.96 13.71
N GLU A 56 -9.30 13.19 13.26
CA GLU A 56 -8.44 13.78 12.24
C GLU A 56 -7.06 14.17 12.80
N TYR A 57 -5.98 13.77 12.13
CA TYR A 57 -4.60 14.19 12.41
C TYR A 57 -3.67 13.94 11.21
N LYS A 58 -2.46 14.52 11.27
CA LYS A 58 -1.39 14.29 10.27
C LYS A 58 -0.32 13.39 10.88
N LEU A 59 0.31 12.53 10.07
CA LEU A 59 1.38 11.60 10.49
C LEU A 59 2.72 12.33 10.75
N LYS A 60 2.74 13.19 11.77
CA LYS A 60 3.88 14.05 12.15
C LYS A 60 4.03 14.14 13.66
N GLY A 61 5.20 14.59 14.11
CA GLY A 61 5.49 14.73 15.54
C GLY A 61 5.40 13.39 16.25
N LYS A 62 4.50 13.26 17.23
CA LYS A 62 4.28 12.00 17.97
C LYS A 62 3.64 10.89 17.11
N ASP A 63 2.97 11.26 16.03
CA ASP A 63 2.23 10.35 15.14
C ASP A 63 3.03 10.03 13.87
N VAL A 64 4.35 10.27 13.89
CA VAL A 64 5.23 10.06 12.74
C VAL A 64 5.44 8.58 12.46
N LEU A 65 5.41 8.19 11.18
CA LEU A 65 5.72 6.82 10.76
C LEU A 65 7.17 6.43 11.09
N SER A 66 7.35 5.18 11.53
CA SER A 66 8.67 4.57 11.74
C SER A 66 9.44 4.43 10.42
N ARG A 67 10.74 4.16 10.51
CA ARG A 67 11.56 3.92 9.30
C ARG A 67 11.11 2.68 8.52
N ASP A 68 10.66 1.65 9.23
CA ASP A 68 10.21 0.40 8.62
C ASP A 68 8.87 0.60 7.91
N ASP A 69 7.92 1.32 8.55
CA ASP A 69 6.64 1.67 7.92
C ASP A 69 6.85 2.52 6.67
N ARG A 70 7.77 3.50 6.70
CA ARG A 70 8.11 4.31 5.52
C ARG A 70 8.66 3.47 4.38
N THR A 71 9.42 2.41 4.68
CA THR A 71 9.95 1.48 3.68
C THR A 71 8.82 0.68 3.03
N ILE A 72 7.86 0.23 3.83
CA ILE A 72 6.66 -0.46 3.36
C ILE A 72 5.81 0.47 2.49
N VAL A 73 5.57 1.71 2.95
CA VAL A 73 4.85 2.75 2.18
C VAL A 73 5.53 3.04 0.85
N ALA A 74 6.85 3.19 0.83
CA ALA A 74 7.60 3.43 -0.40
C ALA A 74 7.42 2.29 -1.42
N ARG A 75 7.29 1.04 -0.94
CA ARG A 75 7.00 -0.12 -1.79
C ARG A 75 5.60 -0.05 -2.40
N TRP A 76 4.59 0.36 -1.64
CA TRP A 76 3.22 0.53 -2.14
C TRP A 76 3.15 1.60 -3.22
N VAL A 77 3.78 2.75 -2.95
CA VAL A 77 3.90 3.85 -3.93
C VAL A 77 4.60 3.37 -5.19
N LEU A 78 5.70 2.61 -5.07
CA LEU A 78 6.40 2.05 -6.21
C LEU A 78 5.51 1.12 -7.03
N PHE A 79 4.77 0.21 -6.38
CA PHE A 79 3.86 -0.72 -7.07
C PHE A 79 2.77 0.00 -7.84
N LEU A 80 2.12 0.99 -7.22
CA LEU A 80 1.07 1.78 -7.86
C LEU A 80 1.60 2.50 -9.11
N LYS A 81 2.88 2.89 -9.12
CA LYS A 81 3.53 3.50 -10.30
C LYS A 81 3.83 2.50 -11.43
N THR A 82 3.71 1.19 -11.22
CA THR A 82 3.91 0.17 -12.26
C THR A 82 2.63 -0.22 -12.99
N ASP A 83 2.76 -0.77 -14.20
CA ASP A 83 1.72 -1.46 -14.98
C ASP A 83 1.58 -2.96 -14.62
N ILE A 84 1.93 -3.36 -13.39
CA ILE A 84 1.72 -4.73 -12.92
C ILE A 84 0.27 -4.90 -12.46
N GLU A 85 -0.44 -5.89 -13.00
CA GLU A 85 -1.80 -6.22 -12.54
C GLU A 85 -1.78 -6.81 -11.13
N TYR A 86 -2.74 -6.41 -10.30
CA TYR A 86 -2.86 -6.95 -8.95
C TYR A 86 -3.56 -8.30 -9.01
N ILE A 87 -2.89 -9.36 -8.58
CA ILE A 87 -3.41 -10.74 -8.64
C ILE A 87 -3.51 -11.42 -7.27
N TRP A 88 -3.14 -10.73 -6.19
CA TRP A 88 -3.31 -11.29 -4.85
C TRP A 88 -4.81 -11.49 -4.57
N PRO A 89 -5.19 -12.51 -3.82
CA PRO A 89 -6.58 -12.75 -3.51
C PRO A 89 -7.15 -11.56 -2.72
N SER A 90 -8.34 -11.10 -3.09
CA SER A 90 -9.08 -10.17 -2.26
C SER A 90 -9.38 -10.86 -0.93
N ALA A 91 -8.78 -10.41 0.17
CA ALA A 91 -9.23 -10.85 1.48
C ALA A 91 -10.69 -10.44 1.63
N THR A 92 -11.58 -11.41 1.86
CA THR A 92 -12.91 -11.10 2.36
C THR A 92 -12.73 -10.35 3.68
N PHE A 93 -13.43 -9.22 3.83
CA PHE A 93 -13.61 -8.33 4.99
C PHE A 93 -13.34 -8.94 6.40
N LYS A 94 -13.61 -10.23 6.61
CA LYS A 94 -13.33 -10.98 7.86
C LYS A 94 -11.84 -11.08 8.22
N GLU A 95 -10.92 -11.03 7.26
CA GLU A 95 -9.48 -11.18 7.52
C GLU A 95 -8.77 -9.84 7.84
N GLU A 96 -9.35 -8.70 7.44
CA GLU A 96 -8.87 -7.34 7.78
C GLU A 96 -9.13 -6.98 9.24
N PHE A 97 -10.32 -7.29 9.73
CA PHE A 97 -10.71 -7.09 11.12
C PHE A 97 -9.77 -7.80 12.10
N LEU A 98 -9.22 -8.96 11.72
CA LEU A 98 -8.27 -9.71 12.54
C LEU A 98 -6.85 -9.15 12.50
N LYS A 99 -6.46 -8.44 11.43
CA LYS A 99 -5.14 -7.80 11.29
C LYS A 99 -5.03 -6.50 12.08
N CYS A 100 -6.09 -5.68 12.14
CA CYS A 100 -6.07 -4.43 12.92
C CYS A 100 -6.01 -4.64 14.45
N ILE A 101 -6.44 -5.80 14.96
CA ILE A 101 -6.54 -6.05 16.41
C ILE A 101 -5.30 -6.78 16.98
N SER A 102 -4.52 -7.46 16.14
CA SER A 102 -3.42 -8.31 16.61
C SER A 102 -2.06 -7.67 16.32
N LEU A 103 -1.64 -6.82 17.26
CA LEU A 103 -0.23 -6.60 17.60
C LEU A 103 0.43 -7.95 17.96
N GLY A 104 0.69 -8.81 16.97
CA GLY A 104 1.70 -9.85 17.03
C GLY A 104 1.33 -11.34 16.98
N ILE A 105 0.07 -11.82 17.04
CA ILE A 105 -0.15 -13.28 17.27
C ILE A 105 -1.21 -13.98 16.39
N PHE A 106 -2.15 -13.31 15.71
CA PHE A 106 -3.28 -14.00 15.04
C PHE A 106 -3.46 -13.73 13.53
N GLY A 107 -2.38 -13.42 12.81
CA GLY A 107 -2.37 -13.27 11.34
C GLY A 107 -1.94 -14.52 10.54
N GLN A 108 -1.42 -15.56 11.20
CA GLN A 108 -0.63 -16.62 10.53
C GLN A 108 -1.42 -17.40 9.46
N ARG A 109 -2.68 -17.78 9.73
CA ARG A 109 -3.46 -18.63 8.80
C ARG A 109 -3.81 -17.94 7.48
N THR A 110 -4.08 -16.64 7.47
CA THR A 110 -4.32 -15.87 6.24
C THR A 110 -3.01 -15.62 5.50
N LEU A 111 -1.93 -15.30 6.23
CA LEU A 111 -0.59 -15.18 5.65
C LEU A 111 -0.14 -16.49 5.00
N ASP A 112 -0.44 -17.65 5.60
CA ASP A 112 -0.12 -18.96 5.04
C ASP A 112 -0.89 -19.25 3.75
N LYS A 113 -2.16 -18.83 3.65
CA LYS A 113 -2.91 -18.88 2.39
C LYS A 113 -2.33 -17.96 1.33
N TRP A 114 -1.72 -16.84 1.73
CA TRP A 114 -1.16 -15.87 0.79
C TRP A 114 0.22 -16.29 0.27
N LYS A 115 0.98 -17.09 1.05
CA LYS A 115 2.27 -17.65 0.63
C LYS A 115 2.20 -18.47 -0.68
N ILE A 116 1.04 -19.02 -1.04
CA ILE A 116 0.88 -19.75 -2.30
C ILE A 116 0.87 -18.82 -3.53
N TYR A 117 0.55 -17.54 -3.35
CA TYR A 117 0.48 -16.55 -4.44
C TYR A 117 1.80 -15.83 -4.65
N GLY A 118 2.59 -15.66 -3.59
CA GLY A 118 3.87 -14.98 -3.66
C GLY A 118 4.53 -14.77 -2.31
N ASN A 119 5.63 -14.02 -2.32
CA ASN A 119 6.31 -13.60 -1.12
C ASN A 119 5.50 -12.48 -0.44
N VAL A 120 4.81 -12.83 0.65
CA VAL A 120 3.95 -11.91 1.41
C VAL A 120 4.75 -10.73 1.99
N GLU A 121 6.03 -10.91 2.28
CA GLU A 121 6.90 -9.83 2.76
C GLU A 121 7.18 -8.77 1.68
N LEU A 122 6.90 -9.07 0.41
CA LEU A 122 7.07 -8.18 -0.73
C LEU A 122 5.75 -7.62 -1.26
N TRP A 123 4.62 -7.93 -0.61
CA TRP A 123 3.32 -7.39 -1.00
C TRP A 123 3.40 -5.86 -1.18
N PRO A 124 2.81 -5.29 -2.24
CA PRO A 124 1.93 -5.93 -3.25
C PRO A 124 2.64 -6.63 -4.42
N PHE A 125 3.96 -6.70 -4.45
CA PHE A 125 4.68 -7.48 -5.47
C PHE A 125 4.63 -8.97 -5.14
N LEU A 126 4.51 -9.83 -6.15
CA LEU A 126 4.45 -11.28 -5.95
C LEU A 126 5.80 -11.87 -5.56
N ASN A 127 6.88 -11.31 -6.07
CA ASN A 127 8.21 -11.86 -5.88
C ASN A 127 9.27 -10.76 -6.01
N ILE A 128 10.51 -11.15 -5.70
CA ILE A 128 11.66 -10.26 -5.73
C ILE A 128 11.98 -9.76 -7.14
N GLU A 129 11.67 -10.53 -8.18
CA GLU A 129 11.90 -10.17 -9.58
C GLU A 129 11.02 -8.99 -9.99
N GLN A 130 9.71 -9.06 -9.70
CA GLN A 130 8.79 -7.95 -9.95
C GLN A 130 9.21 -6.69 -9.19
N PHE A 131 9.58 -6.85 -7.91
CA PHE A 131 10.03 -5.72 -7.09
C PHE A 131 11.31 -5.08 -7.64
N ASN A 132 12.31 -5.88 -8.00
CA ASN A 132 13.57 -5.38 -8.55
C ASN A 132 13.38 -4.76 -9.94
N LYS A 133 12.55 -5.35 -10.80
CA LYS A 133 12.17 -4.77 -12.09
C LYS A 133 11.50 -3.42 -11.90
N ALA A 134 10.52 -3.33 -11.00
CA ALA A 134 9.85 -2.08 -10.66
C ALA A 134 10.83 -1.03 -10.13
N LYS A 135 11.78 -1.40 -9.27
CA LYS A 135 12.82 -0.48 -8.81
C LYS A 135 13.70 0.04 -9.94
N LYS A 136 14.02 -0.79 -10.93
CA LYS A 136 14.84 -0.40 -12.08
C LYS A 136 14.09 0.55 -13.02
N GLU A 137 12.82 0.28 -13.28
CA GLU A 137 12.01 1.01 -14.26
C GLU A 137 11.28 2.23 -13.67
N ASN A 138 10.98 2.20 -12.37
CA ASN A 138 10.11 3.18 -11.71
C ASN A 138 10.63 3.67 -10.36
N GLY A 139 11.75 3.11 -9.86
CA GLY A 139 12.48 3.72 -8.75
C GLY A 139 12.91 5.14 -9.14
N TYR A 140 13.13 6.01 -8.17
CA TYR A 140 13.29 7.48 -8.30
C TYR A 140 14.31 8.04 -9.33
N LEU A 141 14.96 7.21 -10.17
CA LEU A 141 15.78 7.56 -11.33
C LEU A 141 15.62 6.59 -12.53
N GLY A 142 14.53 5.83 -12.60
CA GLY A 142 14.34 4.69 -13.51
C GLY A 142 14.03 5.03 -14.97
N VAL A 143 14.50 6.16 -15.50
CA VAL A 143 14.65 6.35 -16.95
C VAL A 143 15.95 7.09 -17.21
N GLN A 144 17.04 6.34 -17.45
CA GLN A 144 18.09 6.89 -18.31
C GLN A 144 17.57 6.77 -19.74
N TYR A 145 17.01 7.86 -20.26
CA TYR A 145 16.88 8.01 -21.71
C TYR A 145 18.29 7.90 -22.27
N THR A 146 18.54 6.85 -23.06
CA THR A 146 19.69 6.78 -23.97
C THR A 146 19.18 7.08 -25.36
#